data_AF-A0A1I2KIS8-F1
#
_entry.id   AF-A0A1I2KIS8-F1
#
_cell.length_a   1.000
_cell.length_b   1.000
_cell.length_c   1.000
_cell.angle_alpha   90.00
_cell.angle_beta   90.00
_cell.angle_gamma   90.00
#
_symmetry.space_group_name_H-M   'P 1'
#
loop_
_entity.id
_entity.type
_entity.pdbx_description
1 polymer ?
#
loop_
_entity_poly.entity_id
_entity_poly.type
_entity_poly.pdbx_seq_one_letter_code
_entity_poly.pdbx_strand_id
1 'polypeptide(L)'
;MSRKLIRFDWAMKKLLRHKANFGILEGFLSELLRFDVTIESILESEGNKQDEYDKYNRVDILVKSPNNELMLVEVQNDSEIDYFQRMIYGVSKLVTEYIKEGEP
;
A
#
# COMPACT_ATOMS: atom_id res chain seq x y z
N MET A 1 6.51 31.25 14.38
CA MET A 1 5.31 30.59 13.84
C MET A 1 5.56 29.09 13.83
N SER A 2 4.63 28.27 14.33
CA SER A 2 4.73 26.82 14.17
C SER A 2 4.52 26.44 12.70
N ARG A 3 5.41 25.60 12.15
CA ARG A 3 5.31 25.12 10.78
C ARG A 3 4.12 24.15 10.69
N LYS A 4 3.18 24.40 9.77
CA LYS A 4 2.14 23.42 9.44
C LYS A 4 2.80 22.26 8.68
N LEU A 5 2.75 21.07 9.26
CA LEU A 5 3.23 19.83 8.65
C LEU A 5 2.02 18.99 8.23
N ILE A 6 2.18 18.25 7.15
CA ILE A 6 1.19 17.27 6.67
C ILE A 6 1.75 15.89 7.02
N ARG A 7 0.92 15.02 7.60
CA ARG A 7 1.32 13.64 7.85
C ARG A 7 1.41 12.87 6.53
N PHE A 8 2.40 11.99 6.42
CA PHE A 8 2.69 11.28 5.17
C PHE A 8 1.53 10.35 4.76
N ASP A 9 0.94 9.62 5.71
CA ASP A 9 -0.24 8.77 5.49
C ASP A 9 -1.43 9.55 4.91
N TRP A 10 -1.70 10.75 5.44
CA TRP A 10 -2.71 11.64 4.90
C TRP A 10 -2.37 12.09 3.47
N ALA A 11 -1.11 12.48 3.23
CA ALA A 11 -0.66 12.88 1.90
C ALA A 11 -0.81 11.74 0.89
N MET A 12 -0.51 10.50 1.28
CA MET A 12 -0.72 9.34 0.43
C MET A 12 -2.19 9.13 0.08
N LYS A 13 -3.07 9.17 1.08
CA LYS A 13 -4.51 8.97 0.87
C LYS A 13 -5.14 10.04 0.00
N LYS A 14 -4.75 11.31 0.17
CA LYS A 14 -5.46 12.46 -0.42
C LYS A 14 -4.74 13.16 -1.57
N LEU A 15 -3.41 13.12 -1.61
CA LEU A 15 -2.62 13.81 -2.64
C LEU A 15 -1.95 12.81 -3.59
N LEU A 16 -1.24 11.82 -3.05
CA LEU A 16 -0.38 10.92 -3.85
C LEU A 16 -1.13 9.73 -4.47
N ARG A 17 -2.40 9.51 -4.11
CA ARG A 17 -3.24 8.43 -4.68
C ARG A 17 -3.51 8.59 -6.18
N HIS A 18 -3.43 9.81 -6.71
CA HIS A 18 -3.65 10.03 -8.14
C HIS A 18 -2.49 9.46 -8.96
N LYS A 19 -2.79 8.78 -10.07
CA LYS A 19 -1.79 8.16 -10.97
C LYS A 19 -0.70 9.13 -11.43
N ALA A 20 -1.04 10.41 -11.62
CA ALA A 20 -0.08 11.48 -11.95
C ALA A 20 1.03 11.67 -10.89
N ASN A 21 0.78 11.24 -9.66
CA ASN A 21 1.68 11.38 -8.51
C ASN A 21 2.39 10.08 -8.14
N PHE A 22 2.21 8.98 -8.90
CA PHE A 22 2.82 7.68 -8.59
C PHE A 22 4.34 7.74 -8.55
N GLY A 23 4.97 8.52 -9.44
CA GLY A 23 6.43 8.66 -9.46
C GLY A 23 7.02 9.17 -8.13
N ILE A 24 6.25 9.93 -7.34
CA ILE A 24 6.68 10.37 -5.99
C ILE A 24 6.76 9.16 -5.04
N LEU A 25 5.75 8.29 -5.07
CA LEU A 25 5.70 7.10 -4.23
C LEU A 25 6.67 6.02 -4.70
N GLU A 26 6.80 5.80 -6.01
CA GLU A 26 7.79 4.90 -6.60
C GLU A 26 9.20 5.30 -6.19
N GLY A 27 9.57 6.59 -6.33
CA GLY A 27 10.87 7.07 -5.90
C GLY A 27 11.11 6.92 -4.40
N PHE A 28 10.10 7.25 -3.57
CA PHE A 28 10.18 7.07 -2.12
C PHE A 28 10.40 5.60 -1.73
N LEU A 29 9.60 4.68 -2.29
CA LEU A 29 9.69 3.26 -2.00
C LEU A 29 11.01 2.67 -2.53
N SER A 30 11.45 3.09 -3.71
CA SER A 30 12.69 2.59 -4.31
C SER A 30 13.91 2.94 -3.47
N GLU A 31 13.96 4.18 -2.94
CA GLU A 31 15.02 4.62 -2.04
C GLU A 31 15.01 3.85 -0.72
N LEU A 32 13.83 3.57 -0.16
CA LEU A 32 13.67 2.82 1.09
C LEU A 32 14.07 1.34 0.92
N LEU A 33 13.65 0.72 -0.18
CA LEU A 33 13.83 -0.70 -0.47
C LEU A 33 15.20 -1.02 -1.11
N ARG A 34 15.92 0.00 -1.60
CA ARG A 34 17.21 -0.12 -2.31
C ARG A 34 17.13 -0.85 -3.65
N PHE A 35 15.95 -0.87 -4.26
CA PHE A 35 15.71 -1.33 -5.63
C PHE A 35 14.51 -0.62 -6.22
N ASP A 36 14.48 -0.46 -7.54
CA ASP A 36 13.40 0.23 -8.23
C ASP A 36 12.09 -0.54 -8.11
N VAL A 37 10.99 0.17 -7.84
CA VAL A 37 9.64 -0.39 -7.84
C VAL A 37 8.71 0.44 -8.70
N THR A 38 7.77 -0.22 -9.38
CA THR A 38 6.70 0.43 -10.15
C THR A 38 5.37 0.15 -9.47
N ILE A 39 4.52 1.16 -9.30
CA ILE A 39 3.19 0.99 -8.71
C ILE A 39 2.22 0.46 -9.78
N GLU A 40 1.65 -0.71 -9.51
CA GLU A 40 0.60 -1.32 -10.34
C GLU A 40 -0.77 -0.70 -9.98
N SER A 41 -1.07 -0.62 -8.69
CA SER A 41 -2.31 -0.03 -8.19
C SER A 41 -2.19 0.41 -6.74
N ILE A 42 -3.00 1.39 -6.36
CA ILE A 42 -3.24 1.71 -4.94
C ILE A 42 -4.61 1.15 -4.62
N LEU A 43 -4.65 0.17 -3.72
CA LEU A 43 -5.88 -0.53 -3.38
C LEU A 43 -6.78 0.38 -2.53
N GLU A 44 -8.08 0.28 -2.75
CA GLU A 44 -9.07 0.94 -1.90
C GLU A 44 -9.38 0.04 -0.71
N SER A 45 -8.90 0.43 0.47
CA SER A 45 -9.14 -0.23 1.75
C SER A 45 -10.49 0.14 2.39
N GLU A 46 -11.30 1.01 1.75
CA GLU A 46 -12.48 1.64 2.37
C GLU A 46 -13.84 1.19 1.75
N GLY A 47 -13.84 0.23 0.82
CA GLY A 47 -15.07 -0.31 0.22
C GLY A 47 -15.65 -1.48 1.02
N ASN A 48 -16.53 -1.17 1.97
CA ASN A 48 -17.28 -2.07 2.87
C ASN A 48 -16.49 -2.66 4.05
N LYS A 49 -16.60 -2.06 5.25
CA LYS A 49 -16.77 -2.79 6.53
C LYS A 49 -17.10 -1.89 7.71
N GLN A 50 -17.75 -2.53 8.69
CA GLN A 50 -18.69 -1.98 9.67
C GLN A 50 -18.06 -1.48 10.98
N ASP A 51 -16.73 -1.42 11.12
CA ASP A 51 -16.08 -1.17 12.40
C ASP A 51 -15.31 0.14 12.47
N GLU A 52 -15.49 0.87 13.56
CA GLU A 52 -14.94 2.22 13.75
C GLU A 52 -13.40 2.21 13.90
N TYR A 53 -12.82 1.03 14.16
CA TYR A 53 -11.38 0.79 14.27
C TYR A 53 -10.70 0.47 12.92
N ASP A 54 -11.44 0.14 11.84
CA ASP A 54 -10.87 -0.02 10.48
C ASP A 54 -10.49 1.34 9.84
N LYS A 55 -10.80 2.45 10.51
CA LYS A 55 -10.62 3.83 10.02
C LYS A 55 -9.17 4.34 10.01
N TYR A 56 -8.20 3.61 10.55
CA TYR A 56 -6.85 4.15 10.69
C TYR A 56 -6.02 3.96 9.42
N ASN A 57 -6.01 5.01 8.59
CA ASN A 57 -4.93 5.48 7.70
C ASN A 57 -4.08 4.46 6.89
N ARG A 58 -4.58 3.25 6.65
CA ARG A 58 -3.90 2.24 5.86
C ARG A 58 -3.96 2.56 4.36
N VAL A 59 -2.80 2.52 3.72
CA VAL A 59 -2.68 2.56 2.26
C VAL A 59 -1.96 1.30 1.84
N ASP A 60 -2.68 0.44 1.14
CA ASP A 60 -2.14 -0.76 0.50
C ASP A 60 -1.76 -0.40 -0.94
N ILE A 61 -0.49 -0.58 -1.27
CA ILE A 61 0.07 -0.28 -2.58
C ILE A 61 0.56 -1.60 -3.17
N LEU A 62 0.02 -1.96 -4.32
CA LEU A 62 0.58 -3.05 -5.11
C LEU A 62 1.71 -2.50 -5.97
N VAL A 63 2.91 -3.04 -5.79
CA VAL A 63 4.08 -2.68 -6.56
C VAL A 63 4.69 -3.90 -7.23
N LYS A 64 5.50 -3.64 -8.25
CA LYS A 64 6.28 -4.65 -8.96
C LYS A 64 7.77 -4.35 -8.84
N SER A 65 8.55 -5.39 -8.55
CA SER A 65 10.02 -5.33 -8.57
C SER A 65 10.57 -5.35 -10.01
N PRO A 66 11.87 -5.05 -10.22
CA PRO A 66 12.49 -5.16 -11.54
C PRO A 66 12.49 -6.59 -12.08
N ASN A 67 12.40 -7.57 -11.19
CA ASN A 67 12.31 -9.01 -11.50
C ASN A 67 10.87 -9.46 -11.78
N ASN A 68 9.93 -8.52 -11.91
CA ASN A 68 8.51 -8.79 -12.17
C ASN A 68 7.77 -9.48 -11.01
N GLU A 69 8.31 -9.40 -9.79
CA GLU A 69 7.66 -9.93 -8.58
C GLU A 69 6.63 -8.92 -8.07
N LEU A 70 5.43 -9.41 -7.76
CA LEU A 70 4.38 -8.58 -7.16
C LEU A 70 4.58 -8.51 -5.64
N MET A 71 4.53 -7.30 -5.10
CA MET A 71 4.72 -7.02 -3.69
C MET A 71 3.60 -6.14 -3.16
N LEU A 72 3.06 -6.50 -2.00
CA LEU A 72 2.12 -5.65 -1.27
C LEU A 72 2.90 -4.79 -0.28
N VAL A 73 2.85 -3.47 -0.46
CA VAL A 73 3.42 -2.49 0.47
C VAL A 73 2.30 -1.87 1.27
N GLU A 74 2.37 -2.03 2.58
CA GLU A 74 1.42 -1.46 3.52
C GLU A 74 2.09 -0.39 4.36
N VAL A 75 1.48 0.79 4.41
CA VAL A 75 1.96 1.89 5.27
C VAL A 75 0.98 2.10 6.40
N GLN A 76 1.52 1.99 7.62
CA GLN A 76 0.80 2.19 8.87
C GLN A 76 1.54 3.21 9.71
N ASN A 77 0.79 4.04 10.44
CA ASN A 77 1.36 5.00 11.38
C ASN A 77 1.44 4.44 12.81
N ASP A 78 0.52 3.54 13.16
CA ASP A 78 0.36 3.02 14.50
C ASP A 78 0.73 1.53 14.53
N SER A 79 1.37 1.10 15.62
CA SER A 79 1.70 -0.30 15.83
C SER A 79 0.46 -1.08 16.25
N GLU A 80 0.28 -2.25 15.67
CA GLU A 80 -0.93 -3.04 15.81
C GLU A 80 -0.58 -4.47 16.18
N ILE A 81 -1.34 -5.04 17.12
CA ILE A 81 -1.01 -6.33 17.76
C ILE A 81 -1.23 -7.51 16.78
N ASP A 82 -2.06 -7.33 15.77
CA ASP A 82 -2.45 -8.35 14.78
C ASP A 82 -1.60 -8.31 13.49
N TYR A 83 -0.42 -7.69 13.54
CA TYR A 83 0.50 -7.55 12.39
C TYR A 83 0.70 -8.87 11.61
N PHE A 84 0.97 -9.98 12.29
CA PHE A 84 1.21 -11.27 11.64
C PHE A 84 -0.02 -11.80 10.90
N GLN A 85 -1.19 -11.73 11.53
CA GLN A 85 -2.46 -12.16 10.95
C GLN A 85 -2.77 -11.34 9.69
N ARG A 86 -2.47 -10.04 9.71
CA ARG A 86 -2.68 -9.16 8.56
C ARG A 86 -1.69 -9.39 7.43
N MET A 87 -0.42 -9.67 7.73
CA MET A 87 0.54 -10.07 6.70
C MET A 87 0.06 -11.34 5.99
N ILE A 88 -0.42 -12.34 6.74
CA ILE A 88 -0.96 -13.58 6.17
C ILE A 88 -2.22 -13.30 5.34
N TYR A 89 -3.12 -12.47 5.83
CA TYR A 89 -4.34 -12.10 5.11
C TYR A 89 -4.03 -11.32 3.82
N GLY A 90 -3.12 -10.34 3.89
CA GLY A 90 -2.70 -9.53 2.74
C GLY A 90 -2.03 -10.39 1.67
N VAL A 91 -1.14 -11.30 2.05
CA VAL A 91 -0.55 -12.28 1.12
C VAL A 91 -1.60 -13.19 0.52
N SER A 92 -2.51 -13.76 1.34
CA SER A 92 -3.58 -14.64 0.85
C SER A 92 -4.49 -13.92 -0.14
N LYS A 93 -4.86 -12.67 0.15
CA LYS A 93 -5.65 -11.82 -0.73
C LYS A 93 -4.93 -11.55 -2.05
N LEU A 94 -3.65 -11.15 -1.98
CA LEU A 94 -2.81 -10.92 -3.16
C LEU A 94 -2.76 -12.18 -4.04
N VAL A 95 -2.51 -13.34 -3.44
CA VAL A 95 -2.52 -14.64 -4.12
C VAL A 95 -3.88 -14.87 -4.79
N THR A 96 -4.99 -14.75 -4.08
CA THR A 96 -6.33 -15.03 -4.65
C THR A 96 -6.76 -14.05 -5.74
N GLU A 97 -6.33 -12.78 -5.66
CA GLU A 97 -6.73 -11.74 -6.63
C GLU A 97 -5.82 -11.71 -7.86
N TYR A 98 -4.55 -12.09 -7.71
CA TYR A 98 -3.53 -11.94 -8.76
C TYR A 98 -2.97 -13.25 -9.31
N ILE A 99 -3.12 -14.38 -8.61
CA ILE A 99 -2.97 -15.70 -9.23
C ILE A 99 -4.30 -16.02 -9.89
N LYS A 100 -4.42 -15.66 -11.17
CA LYS A 100 -5.51 -16.14 -12.01
C LYS A 100 -5.38 -17.66 -12.14
N GLU A 101 -6.52 -18.36 -12.22
CA GLU A 101 -6.56 -19.77 -12.63
C GLU A 101 -5.62 -19.96 -13.82
N GLY A 102 -4.75 -20.97 -13.73
CA GLY A 102 -3.68 -21.20 -14.69
C GLY A 102 -4.20 -21.10 -16.12
N GLU A 103 -3.52 -20.31 -16.95
CA GLU A 103 -3.67 -20.49 -18.39
C GLU A 103 -3.30 -21.94 -18.72
N PRO A 104 -4.14 -22.66 -19.50
CA PRO A 104 -3.94 -24.07 -19.82
C PRO A 104 -2.62 -24.37 -20.54
#